data_AF-Q8W4Q7-F1
#
_entry.id   AF-Q8W4Q7-F1
#
_cell.length_a   1.000
_cell.length_b   1.000
_cell.length_c   1.000
_cell.angle_alpha   90.00
_cell.angle_beta   90.00
_cell.angle_gamma   90.00
#
_symmetry.space_group_name_H-M   'P 1'
#
loop_
_entity.id
_entity.type
_entity.pdbx_description
1 polymer ?
#
loop_
_entity_poly.entity_id
_entity_poly.type
_entity_poly.pdbx_seq_one_letter_code
_entity_poly.pdbx_strand_id
1 'polypeptide(L)'
;KEEFHKETCRKIKALHQYDCLRANKSTSAWGLEARVPFLDKEFINVAMSIDPEWKLIKPEQRRIEKWALRRAFDDEEHPYLPKHILYRQKEQFSDGVGYSWIDGLKAHAEQHVTNRMMLNASHIFPHNTPITKEAYYYSM
;
A
#
# COMPACT_ATOMS: atom_id res chain seq x y z
N LYS A 1 3.86 18.31 9.23
CA LYS A 1 5.07 18.13 8.41
C LYS A 1 6.04 17.10 9.01
N GLU A 2 6.55 17.32 10.23
CA GLU A 2 7.50 16.41 10.88
C GLU A 2 6.92 15.01 11.11
N GLU A 3 5.69 14.94 11.64
CA GLU A 3 5.00 13.66 11.88
C GLU A 3 4.78 12.87 10.58
N PHE A 4 4.39 13.55 9.51
CA PHE A 4 4.29 12.94 8.18
C PHE A 4 5.63 12.36 7.72
N HIS A 5 6.74 13.08 7.89
CA HIS A 5 8.07 12.56 7.55
C HIS A 5 8.42 11.33 8.40
N LYS A 6 8.24 11.41 9.72
CA LYS A 6 8.47 10.27 10.64
C LYS A 6 7.66 9.05 10.24
N GLU A 7 6.40 9.23 9.86
CA GLU A 7 5.54 8.14 9.39
C GLU A 7 6.05 7.56 8.06
N THR A 8 6.50 8.37 7.10
CA THR A 8 7.09 7.84 5.87
C THR A 8 8.37 7.03 6.14
N CYS A 9 9.23 7.49 7.05
CA CYS A 9 10.41 6.74 7.49
C CYS A 9 10.03 5.40 8.15
N ARG A 10 9.02 5.40 9.03
CA ARG A 10 8.53 4.19 9.69
C ARG A 10 7.99 3.20 8.66
N LYS A 11 7.18 3.67 7.69
CA LYS A 11 6.65 2.84 6.61
C LYS A 11 7.77 2.21 5.78
N ILE A 12 8.76 2.99 5.36
CA ILE A 12 9.92 2.47 4.59
C ILE A 12 10.63 1.35 5.36
N LYS A 13 10.90 1.56 6.66
CA LYS A 13 11.54 0.53 7.51
C LYS A 13 10.70 -0.74 7.63
N ALA A 14 9.37 -0.62 7.60
CA ALA A 14 8.45 -1.75 7.71
C ALA A 14 8.10 -2.43 6.38
N LEU A 15 8.49 -1.88 5.21
CA LEU A 15 8.12 -2.42 3.89
C LEU A 15 8.47 -3.90 3.72
N HIS A 16 9.56 -4.36 4.34
CA HIS A 16 10.00 -5.75 4.30
C HIS A 16 8.98 -6.76 4.90
N GLN A 17 8.07 -6.29 5.77
CA GLN A 17 7.01 -7.11 6.38
C GLN A 17 5.71 -7.07 5.57
N TYR A 18 5.58 -6.12 4.63
CA TYR A 18 4.34 -5.83 3.91
C TYR A 18 4.54 -5.90 2.39
N ASP A 19 4.63 -4.76 1.70
CA ASP A 19 4.64 -4.69 0.24
C ASP A 19 5.80 -5.44 -0.41
N CYS A 20 7.02 -5.36 0.16
CA CYS A 20 8.16 -6.10 -0.36
C CYS A 20 8.00 -7.61 -0.17
N LEU A 21 7.43 -8.02 0.98
CA LEU A 21 7.15 -9.43 1.25
C LEU A 21 6.19 -10.00 0.19
N ARG A 22 5.09 -9.28 -0.07
CA ARG A 22 4.10 -9.66 -1.08
C ARG A 22 4.73 -9.67 -2.47
N ALA A 23 5.33 -8.57 -2.92
CA ALA A 23 5.89 -8.44 -4.26
C ALA A 23 6.95 -9.51 -4.55
N ASN A 24 7.84 -9.78 -3.59
CA ASN A 24 8.88 -10.79 -3.75
C ASN A 24 8.31 -12.21 -3.74
N LYS A 25 7.53 -12.60 -2.73
CA LYS A 25 7.04 -13.99 -2.61
C LYS A 25 6.02 -14.34 -3.69
N SER A 26 5.12 -13.41 -4.04
CA SER A 26 4.08 -13.69 -5.05
C SER A 26 4.66 -13.88 -6.45
N THR A 27 5.74 -13.17 -6.79
CA THR A 27 6.41 -13.32 -8.10
C THR A 27 7.36 -14.52 -8.11
N SER A 28 8.11 -14.72 -7.02
CA SER A 28 9.03 -15.86 -6.87
C SER A 28 8.31 -17.21 -6.90
N ALA A 29 7.05 -17.27 -6.45
CA ALA A 29 6.19 -18.45 -6.57
C ALA A 29 6.04 -18.95 -8.03
N TRP A 30 6.29 -18.08 -9.01
CA TRP A 30 6.24 -18.36 -10.44
C TRP A 30 7.60 -18.21 -11.12
N GLY A 31 8.70 -18.21 -10.36
CA GLY A 31 10.06 -18.09 -10.90
C GLY A 31 10.37 -16.73 -11.53
N LEU A 32 9.62 -15.68 -11.16
CA LEU A 32 9.80 -14.33 -11.70
C LEU A 32 10.54 -13.43 -10.69
N GLU A 33 11.47 -12.61 -11.19
CA GLU A 33 12.17 -11.58 -10.42
C GLU A 33 11.46 -10.23 -10.54
N ALA A 34 10.98 -9.68 -9.42
CA ALA A 34 10.43 -8.31 -9.36
C ALA A 34 11.52 -7.29 -9.01
N ARG A 35 11.62 -6.20 -9.80
CA ARG A 35 12.46 -5.05 -9.49
C ARG A 35 11.62 -3.85 -9.08
N VAL A 36 12.09 -3.09 -8.09
CA VAL A 36 11.36 -1.98 -7.46
C VAL A 36 12.19 -0.70 -7.43
N PRO A 37 12.29 0.05 -8.56
CA PRO A 37 13.19 1.21 -8.67
C PRO A 37 12.95 2.31 -7.63
N PHE A 38 11.71 2.47 -7.15
CA PHE A 38 11.37 3.43 -6.08
C PHE A 38 12.01 3.11 -4.72
N LEU A 39 12.59 1.92 -4.56
CA LEU A 39 13.33 1.52 -3.36
C LEU A 39 14.84 1.41 -3.59
N ASP A 40 15.33 1.89 -4.73
CA ASP A 40 16.76 2.10 -4.91
C ASP A 40 17.32 3.03 -3.83
N LYS A 41 18.55 2.76 -3.37
CA LYS A 41 19.15 3.50 -2.25
C LYS A 41 19.37 4.97 -2.59
N GLU A 42 19.86 5.26 -3.79
CA GLU A 42 20.12 6.64 -4.21
C GLU A 42 18.81 7.39 -4.42
N PHE A 43 17.81 6.71 -5.02
CA PHE A 43 16.47 7.28 -5.13
C PHE A 43 15.87 7.60 -3.77
N ILE A 44 15.94 6.69 -2.78
CA ILE A 44 15.44 6.92 -1.43
C ILE A 44 16.15 8.11 -0.79
N ASN A 45 17.48 8.21 -0.90
CA ASN A 45 18.25 9.32 -0.33
C ASN A 45 17.75 10.68 -0.86
N VAL A 46 17.57 10.79 -2.17
CA VAL A 46 17.01 11.99 -2.80
C VAL A 46 15.56 12.21 -2.38
N ALA A 47 14.71 11.20 -2.49
CA ALA A 47 13.29 11.32 -2.17
C ALA A 47 13.09 11.73 -0.70
N MET A 48 13.92 11.26 0.23
CA MET A 48 13.80 11.54 1.66
C MET A 48 14.45 12.85 2.09
N SER A 49 15.39 13.41 1.31
CA SER A 49 15.98 14.74 1.56
C SER A 49 15.06 15.89 1.13
N ILE A 50 14.10 15.64 0.23
CA ILE A 50 13.07 16.62 -0.14
C ILE A 50 12.31 17.07 1.10
N ASP A 51 12.21 18.39 1.26
CA ASP A 51 11.42 19.02 2.32
C ASP A 51 9.99 18.41 2.34
N PRO A 52 9.54 17.81 3.46
CA PRO A 52 8.25 17.13 3.53
C PRO A 52 7.04 18.03 3.21
N GLU A 53 7.20 19.36 3.25
CA GLU A 53 6.20 20.33 2.81
C GLU A 53 5.74 20.11 1.35
N TRP A 54 6.66 19.68 0.48
CA TRP A 54 6.37 19.35 -0.91
C TRP A 54 5.64 18.03 -1.10
N LYS A 55 5.55 17.22 -0.05
CA LYS A 55 4.87 15.92 -0.04
C LYS A 55 3.46 16.00 0.55
N LEU A 56 3.13 17.10 1.23
CA LEU A 56 1.80 17.33 1.80
C LEU A 56 0.77 17.60 0.70
N ILE A 57 -0.44 17.09 0.93
CA ILE A 57 -1.61 17.38 0.12
C ILE A 57 -2.12 18.77 0.52
N LYS A 58 -2.31 19.65 -0.47
CA LYS A 58 -2.73 21.04 -0.29
C LYS A 58 -3.77 21.39 -1.35
N PRO A 59 -5.05 21.08 -1.10
CA PRO A 59 -6.12 21.32 -2.07
C PRO A 59 -6.23 22.78 -2.50
N GLU A 60 -5.96 23.73 -1.60
CA GLU A 60 -5.95 25.17 -1.86
C GLU A 60 -4.88 25.59 -2.87
N GLN A 61 -3.82 24.78 -3.01
CA GLN A 61 -2.76 24.93 -4.01
C GLN A 61 -2.87 23.89 -5.14
N ARG A 62 -3.99 23.18 -5.24
CA ARG A 62 -4.24 22.06 -6.18
C ARG A 62 -3.19 20.93 -6.08
N ARG A 63 -2.52 20.78 -4.94
CA ARG A 63 -1.55 19.70 -4.71
C ARG A 63 -2.27 18.45 -4.22
N ILE A 64 -2.20 17.39 -5.02
CA ILE A 64 -2.69 16.06 -4.69
C ILE A 64 -1.55 15.17 -4.13
N GLU A 65 -1.87 13.94 -3.74
CA GLU A 65 -0.86 12.99 -3.27
C GLU A 65 0.26 12.81 -4.29
N LYS A 66 1.49 12.70 -3.79
CA LYS A 66 2.72 12.57 -4.60
C LYS A 66 2.91 13.74 -5.59
N TRP A 67 2.43 14.94 -5.26
CA TRP A 67 2.54 16.13 -6.11
C TRP A 67 3.94 16.37 -6.67
N ALA A 68 4.98 16.38 -5.82
CA ALA A 68 6.35 16.60 -6.25
C ALA A 68 6.83 15.59 -7.31
N LEU A 69 6.43 14.31 -7.16
CA LEU A 69 6.72 13.28 -8.14
C LEU A 69 5.96 13.54 -9.45
N ARG A 70 4.67 13.85 -9.39
CA ARG A 70 3.87 14.14 -10.59
C ARG A 70 4.45 15.30 -11.39
N ARG A 71 4.85 16.37 -10.70
CA ARG A 71 5.49 17.54 -11.32
C ARG A 71 6.86 17.25 -11.94
N ALA A 72 7.65 16.34 -11.37
CA ALA A 72 8.94 15.95 -11.93
C ALA A 72 8.81 15.24 -13.29
N PHE A 73 7.65 14.67 -13.60
CA PHE A 73 7.35 13.99 -14.87
C PHE A 73 6.35 14.78 -15.74
N ASP A 74 6.04 16.03 -15.37
CA ASP A 74 5.09 16.89 -16.07
C ASP A 74 5.79 17.72 -17.16
N ASP A 75 6.35 17.04 -18.16
CA ASP A 75 7.00 17.66 -19.32
C ASP A 75 5.93 18.05 -20.37
N GLU A 76 5.92 19.31 -20.78
CA GLU A 76 4.96 19.84 -21.78
C GLU A 76 5.41 19.60 -23.22
N GLU A 77 6.73 19.54 -23.47
CA GLU A 77 7.29 19.32 -24.79
C GLU A 77 7.39 17.83 -25.12
N HIS A 78 7.78 17.02 -24.13
CA HIS A 78 7.96 15.57 -24.27
C HIS A 78 7.21 14.81 -23.16
N PRO A 79 5.87 14.76 -23.19
CA PRO A 79 5.09 14.18 -22.10
C PRO A 79 5.39 12.70 -21.86
N TYR A 80 5.77 12.35 -20.62
CA TYR A 80 5.96 10.96 -20.20
C TYR A 80 4.64 10.18 -20.13
N LEU A 81 3.55 10.86 -19.75
CA LEU A 81 2.21 10.29 -19.56
C LEU A 81 1.13 11.29 -19.98
N PRO A 82 -0.05 10.83 -20.43
CA PRO A 82 -1.20 11.70 -20.63
C PRO A 82 -1.59 12.42 -19.32
N LYS A 83 -1.97 13.71 -19.39
CA LYS A 83 -2.27 14.54 -18.20
C LYS A 83 -3.33 13.91 -17.29
N HIS A 84 -4.36 13.29 -17.86
CA HIS A 84 -5.41 12.63 -17.07
C HIS A 84 -4.92 11.40 -16.30
N ILE A 85 -3.85 10.73 -16.75
CA ILE A 85 -3.16 9.65 -16.00
C ILE A 85 -2.22 10.26 -14.97
N LEU A 86 -1.41 11.25 -15.38
CA LEU A 86 -0.42 11.90 -14.51
C LEU A 86 -1.06 12.56 -13.29
N TYR A 87 -2.30 13.03 -13.40
CA TYR A 87 -3.06 13.66 -12.33
C TYR A 87 -4.25 12.83 -11.83
N ARG A 88 -4.32 11.54 -12.19
CA ARG A 88 -5.33 10.63 -11.65
C ARG A 88 -5.17 10.48 -10.14
N GLN A 89 -6.28 10.57 -9.42
CA GLN A 89 -6.33 10.34 -7.97
C GLN A 89 -5.91 8.91 -7.63
N LYS A 90 -5.14 8.75 -6.56
CA LYS A 90 -4.72 7.44 -6.06
C LYS A 90 -5.90 6.69 -5.45
N GLU A 91 -6.20 5.53 -6.02
CA GLU A 91 -7.11 4.53 -5.44
C GLU A 91 -6.31 3.41 -4.75
N GLN A 92 -6.88 2.71 -3.77
CA GLN A 92 -6.21 1.58 -3.15
C GLN A 92 -6.17 0.38 -4.12
N PHE A 93 -5.21 -0.53 -3.95
CA PHE A 93 -5.05 -1.67 -4.88
C PHE A 93 -6.28 -2.56 -4.92
N SER A 94 -6.97 -2.73 -3.80
CA SER A 94 -8.16 -3.55 -3.67
C SER A 94 -9.33 -3.00 -4.49
N ASP A 95 -9.49 -1.67 -4.51
CA ASP A 95 -10.54 -1.00 -5.30
C ASP A 95 -10.23 -1.07 -6.80
N GLY A 96 -8.94 -0.97 -7.16
CA GLY A 96 -8.49 -1.03 -8.55
C GLY A 96 -8.56 -2.41 -9.20
N VAL A 97 -8.60 -3.49 -8.42
CA VAL A 97 -8.79 -4.86 -8.94
C VAL A 97 -10.28 -5.19 -9.12
N GLY A 98 -11.16 -4.52 -8.37
CA GLY A 98 -12.61 -4.62 -8.47
C GLY A 98 -13.26 -4.84 -7.10
N TYR A 99 -14.30 -4.07 -6.79
CA TYR A 99 -14.99 -4.10 -5.49
C TYR A 99 -15.51 -5.49 -5.10
N SER A 100 -15.93 -6.30 -6.08
CA SER A 100 -16.44 -7.65 -5.83
C SER A 100 -15.41 -8.62 -5.24
N TRP A 101 -14.11 -8.34 -5.40
CA TRP A 101 -13.07 -9.22 -4.89
C TRP A 101 -13.01 -9.26 -3.36
N ILE A 102 -13.03 -8.07 -2.73
CA ILE A 102 -13.01 -7.95 -1.26
C ILE A 102 -14.27 -8.56 -0.67
N ASP A 103 -15.43 -8.25 -1.26
CA ASP A 103 -16.71 -8.74 -0.77
C ASP A 103 -16.80 -10.28 -0.90
N GLY A 104 -16.23 -10.83 -1.99
CA GLY A 104 -16.09 -12.27 -2.16
C GLY A 104 -15.25 -12.93 -1.06
N LEU A 105 -14.10 -12.34 -0.69
CA LEU A 105 -13.25 -12.86 0.38
C LEU A 105 -13.95 -12.83 1.74
N LYS A 106 -14.66 -11.74 2.05
CA LYS A 106 -15.46 -11.64 3.28
C LYS A 106 -16.57 -12.67 3.33
N ALA A 107 -17.33 -12.81 2.24
CA ALA A 107 -18.41 -13.80 2.14
C ALA A 107 -17.88 -15.24 2.28
N HIS A 108 -16.72 -15.53 1.67
CA HIS A 108 -16.05 -16.82 1.80
C HIS A 108 -15.63 -17.10 3.23
N ALA A 109 -14.98 -16.13 3.90
CA ALA A 109 -14.58 -16.28 5.30
C ALA A 109 -15.80 -16.45 6.23
N GLU A 110 -16.91 -15.77 5.96
CA GLU A 110 -18.16 -15.87 6.72
C GLU A 110 -18.74 -17.30 6.71
N GLN A 111 -18.59 -18.01 5.59
CA GLN A 111 -19.03 -19.40 5.45
C GLN A 111 -18.17 -20.40 6.24
N HIS A 112 -16.90 -20.07 6.51
CA HIS A 112 -15.92 -20.99 7.09
C HIS A 112 -15.63 -20.69 8.57
N VAL A 113 -15.82 -19.45 9.03
CA VAL A 113 -15.54 -19.05 10.41
C VAL A 113 -16.83 -18.74 11.15
N THR A 114 -17.18 -19.59 12.10
CA THR A 114 -18.39 -19.44 12.91
C THR A 114 -18.20 -18.41 14.03
N ASN A 115 -19.31 -17.88 14.56
CA ASN A 115 -19.27 -16.98 15.71
C ASN A 115 -18.65 -17.66 16.95
N ARG A 116 -18.86 -18.98 17.11
CA ARG A 116 -18.25 -19.75 18.20
C ARG A 116 -16.72 -19.83 18.06
N MET A 117 -16.21 -19.95 16.84
CA MET A 117 -14.76 -19.87 16.60
C MET A 117 -14.20 -18.51 16.99
N MET A 118 -14.88 -17.42 16.60
CA MET A 118 -14.48 -16.06 16.99
C MET A 118 -14.49 -15.84 18.51
N LEU A 119 -15.47 -16.37 19.23
CA LEU A 119 -15.51 -16.29 20.71
C LEU A 119 -14.30 -16.97 21.36
N ASN A 120 -13.80 -18.04 20.75
CA ASN A 120 -12.63 -18.79 21.25
C ASN A 120 -11.31 -18.31 20.63
N ALA A 121 -11.31 -17.28 19.78
CA ALA A 121 -10.14 -16.87 19.01
C ALA A 121 -8.93 -16.52 19.89
N SER A 122 -9.12 -15.88 21.05
CA SER A 122 -8.04 -15.52 21.97
C SER A 122 -7.37 -16.73 22.65
N HIS A 123 -8.09 -17.84 22.78
CA HIS A 123 -7.56 -19.09 23.34
C HIS A 123 -6.76 -19.86 22.28
N ILE A 124 -7.18 -19.79 21.02
CA ILE A 124 -6.55 -20.49 19.89
C ILE A 124 -5.34 -19.69 19.38
N PHE A 125 -5.49 -18.38 19.28
CA PHE A 125 -4.49 -17.44 18.79
C PHE A 125 -4.15 -16.42 19.90
N PRO A 126 -3.37 -16.82 20.92
CA PRO A 126 -3.02 -15.95 22.05
C PRO A 126 -2.14 -14.77 21.63
N HIS A 127 -1.42 -14.89 20.51
CA HIS A 127 -0.65 -13.82 19.90
C HIS A 127 -1.33 -13.35 18.61
N ASN A 128 -1.49 -12.02 18.44
CA ASN A 128 -2.20 -11.41 17.31
C ASN A 128 -3.58 -12.02 17.06
N THR A 129 -4.41 -12.07 18.11
CA THR A 129 -5.77 -12.62 18.04
C THR A 129 -6.57 -11.96 16.90
N PRO A 130 -7.14 -12.75 15.97
CA PRO A 130 -7.91 -12.21 14.87
C PRO A 130 -9.20 -11.55 15.38
N ILE A 131 -9.43 -10.32 14.95
CA ILE A 131 -10.62 -9.53 15.33
C ILE A 131 -11.75 -9.57 14.29
N THR A 132 -11.49 -10.18 13.13
CA THR A 132 -12.48 -10.42 12.08
C THR A 132 -12.43 -11.88 11.63
N LYS A 133 -13.54 -12.37 11.06
CA LYS A 133 -13.61 -13.72 10.49
C LYS A 133 -12.64 -13.93 9.33
N GLU A 134 -12.42 -12.90 8.53
CA GLU A 134 -11.41 -12.93 7.46
C GLU A 134 -9.99 -13.09 8.03
N ALA A 135 -9.62 -12.31 9.05
CA ALA A 135 -8.32 -12.46 9.71
C ALA A 135 -8.18 -13.82 10.38
N TYR A 136 -9.27 -14.34 10.98
CA TYR A 136 -9.30 -15.69 11.53
C TYR A 136 -9.04 -16.72 10.43
N TYR A 137 -9.73 -16.60 9.30
CA TYR A 137 -9.59 -17.51 8.17
C TYR A 137 -8.16 -17.57 7.63
N TYR A 138 -7.46 -16.42 7.52
CA TYR A 138 -6.06 -16.39 7.12
C TYR A 138 -5.08 -16.92 8.19
N SER A 139 -5.51 -17.00 9.45
CA SER A 139 -4.68 -17.46 10.57
C SER A 139 -4.84 -18.95 10.87
N MET A 140 -5.86 -19.61 10.30
CA MET A 140 -6.04 -21.07 10.35
C MET A 140 -4.98 -21.76 9.50
#